data_AF-A0A562C8Y6-F1
#
_entry.id   AF-A0A562C8Y6-F1
#
_cell.length_a   1.000
_cell.length_b   1.000
_cell.length_c   1.000
_cell.angle_alpha   90.00
_cell.angle_beta   90.00
_cell.angle_gamma   90.00
#
_symmetry.space_group_name_H-M   'P 1'
#
loop_
_entity.id
_entity.type
_entity.pdbx_description
1 polymer ?
#
loop_
_entity_poly.entity_id
_entity_poly.type
_entity_poly.pdbx_seq_one_letter_code
_entity_poly.pdbx_strand_id
1 'polypeptide(L)' 'MANKRPKPEEIVSKLRQVEVLMGQGLSRLDAIRRIGVVEQTYYRWRKQY' A
#
# COMPACT_ATOMS: atom_id res chain seq x y z
N MET A 1 -12.95 -3.77 -16.78
CA MET A 1 -11.86 -4.39 -16.00
C MET A 1 -12.44 -4.89 -14.70
N ALA A 2 -12.30 -6.18 -14.39
CA ALA A 2 -12.95 -6.79 -13.22
C ALA A 2 -12.43 -6.14 -11.92
N ASN A 3 -13.33 -5.55 -11.12
CA ASN A 3 -13.07 -5.04 -9.77
C ASN A 3 -12.81 -6.22 -8.81
N LYS A 4 -11.71 -6.96 -9.03
CA LYS A 4 -11.25 -7.96 -8.09
C LYS A 4 -10.66 -7.23 -6.89
N ARG A 5 -11.36 -7.31 -5.76
CA ARG A 5 -10.83 -6.87 -4.48
C ARG A 5 -9.54 -7.66 -4.21
N PRO A 6 -8.42 -7.00 -3.88
CA PRO A 6 -7.20 -7.69 -3.52
C PRO A 6 -7.43 -8.56 -2.29
N LYS A 7 -6.77 -9.72 -2.24
CA LYS A 7 -6.84 -10.60 -1.08
C LYS A 7 -6.19 -9.91 0.14
N PRO A 8 -6.59 -10.23 1.38
CA PRO A 8 -5.96 -9.70 2.59
C PRO A 8 -4.42 -9.85 2.59
N GLU A 9 -3.91 -10.99 2.10
CA GLU A 9 -2.48 -11.29 1.99
C GLU A 9 -1.75 -10.31 1.06
N GLU A 10 -2.38 -9.94 -0.06
CA GLU A 10 -1.84 -8.97 -1.01
C GLU A 10 -1.84 -7.56 -0.41
N ILE A 11 -2.86 -7.21 0.38
CA ILE A 11 -2.94 -5.94 1.09
C ILE A 11 -1.81 -5.83 2.10
N VAL A 12 -1.62 -6.84 2.96
CA VAL A 12 -0.54 -6.86 3.95
C VAL A 12 0.83 -6.80 3.27
N SER A 13 1.02 -7.53 2.17
CA SER A 13 2.26 -7.49 1.40
C SER A 13 2.55 -6.09 0.85
N LYS A 14 1.53 -5.39 0.33
CA LYS A 14 1.65 -4.00 -0.15
C LYS A 14 1.93 -3.01 0.98
N LEU A 15 1.29 -3.16 2.14
CA LEU A 15 1.57 -2.33 3.31
C LEU A 15 3.03 -2.48 3.76
N ARG A 16 3.55 -3.71 3.83
CA ARG A 16 4.96 -3.98 4.15
C ARG A 16 5.92 -3.38 3.11
N GLN A 17 5.58 -3.44 1.81
CA GLN A 17 6.40 -2.78 0.79
C GLN A 17 6.50 -1.27 1.01
N VAL A 18 5.41 -0.60 1.42
CA VAL A 18 5.47 0.83 1.77
C VAL A 18 6.42 1.06 2.95
N GLU A 19 6.37 0.22 3.98
CA GLU A 19 7.27 0.34 5.14
C GLU A 19 8.75 0.14 4.76
N VAL A 20 9.05 -0.83 3.89
CA VAL A 20 10.42 -1.05 3.38
C VAL A 20 10.90 0.16 2.59
N LEU A 21 10.08 0.69 1.68
CA LEU A 21 10.42 1.88 0.89
C LEU A 21 10.63 3.11 1.79
N MET A 22 9.80 3.27 2.82
CA MET A 22 10.01 4.30 3.83
C MET A 22 11.33 4.12 4.59
N GLY A 23 11.69 2.89 4.95
CA GLY A 23 12.98 2.57 5.58
C GLY A 23 14.20 2.86 4.69
N GLN A 24 14.01 2.86 3.37
CA GLN A 24 15.01 3.28 2.38
C GLN A 24 15.08 4.81 2.20
N GLY A 25 14.29 5.58 2.96
CA GLY A 25 14.29 7.04 2.93
C GLY A 25 13.27 7.66 1.96
N LEU A 26 12.41 6.86 1.32
CA LEU A 26 11.32 7.43 0.51
C LEU A 26 10.25 8.08 1.39
N SER A 27 9.70 9.18 0.89
CA SER A 27 8.50 9.76 1.50
C SER A 27 7.34 8.77 1.40
N ARG A 28 6.44 8.80 2.39
CA ARG A 28 5.27 7.91 2.41
C ARG A 28 4.43 8.02 1.14
N LEU A 29 4.23 9.24 0.64
CA LEU A 29 3.43 9.49 -0.57
C LEU A 29 4.10 8.87 -1.80
N ASP A 30 5.42 9.00 -1.92
CA ASP A 30 6.16 8.44 -3.04
C ASP A 30 6.18 6.91 -2.96
N ALA A 31 6.33 6.33 -1.76
CA ALA A 31 6.24 4.90 -1.54
C ALA A 31 4.86 4.33 -1.92
N ILE A 32 3.77 5.02 -1.54
CA ILE A 32 2.40 4.63 -1.91
C ILE A 32 2.19 4.69 -3.43
N ARG A 33 2.65 5.77 -4.09
CA ARG A 33 2.59 5.91 -5.55
C ARG A 33 3.42 4.82 -6.25
N ARG A 34 4.58 4.47 -5.70
CA ARG A 34 5.49 3.46 -6.23
C ARG A 34 4.86 2.07 -6.31
N ILE A 35 4.00 1.72 -5.35
CA ILE A 35 3.27 0.44 -5.32
C ILE A 35 1.95 0.48 -6.11
N GLY A 36 1.63 1.59 -6.78
CA GLY A 36 0.44 1.74 -7.62
C GLY A 36 -0.87 1.74 -6.83
N VAL A 37 -0.85 2.17 -5.56
CA VAL A 37 -2.03 2.28 -4.71
C VAL A 37 -2.40 3.75 -4.54
N VAL A 38 -3.70 4.04 -4.54
CA VAL A 38 -4.20 5.38 -4.23
C VAL A 38 -4.07 5.64 -2.74
N GLU A 39 -3.62 6.83 -2.36
CA GLU A 39 -3.39 7.23 -0.98
C GLU A 39 -4.58 6.94 -0.05
N GLN A 40 -5.80 7.25 -0.48
CA GLN A 40 -7.01 6.95 0.28
C GLN A 40 -7.18 5.45 0.58
N THR A 41 -6.89 4.59 -0.39
CA THR A 41 -6.96 3.13 -0.23
C THR A 41 -5.88 2.64 0.72
N TYR A 42 -4.67 3.17 0.65
CA TYR A 42 -3.60 2.85 1.58
C TYR A 42 -3.99 3.17 3.04
N TYR A 43 -4.51 4.37 3.30
CA TYR A 43 -4.93 4.73 4.66
C TYR A 43 -6.11 3.89 5.17
N ARG A 44 -7.04 3.53 4.29
CA ARG A 44 -8.13 2.59 4.65
C ARG A 44 -7.59 1.22 5.01
N TRP A 45 -6.67 0.68 4.21
CA TRP A 45 -6.04 -0.62 4.49
C TRP A 45 -5.26 -0.60 5.79
N ARG A 46 -4.45 0.45 6.04
CA ARG A 46 -3.69 0.58 7.28
C ARG A 46 -4.55 0.69 8.55
N LYS A 47 -5.82 1.12 8.42
CA LYS A 47 -6.77 1.13 9.53
C LYS A 47 -7.43 -0.24 9.75
N GLN A 48 -7.49 -1.07 8.70
CA GLN A 48 -8.25 -2.32 8.68
C GLN A 48 -7.36 -3.56 8.86
N TYR A 49 -6.08 -3.47 8.51
CA TYR A 49 -5.08 -4.54 8.51
C TYR A 49 -3.80 -4.04 9.19
#